data_AF-A0A968UEW7-F1
#
_entry.id   AF-A0A968UEW7-F1
#
_cell.length_a   1.000
_cell.length_b   1.000
_cell.length_c   1.000
_cell.angle_alpha   90.00
_cell.angle_beta   90.00
_cell.angle_gamma   90.00
#
_symmetry.space_group_name_H-M   'P 1'
#
loop_
_entity.id
_entity.type
_entity.pdbx_description
1 polymer ?
#
loop_
_entity_poly.entity_id
_entity_poly.type
_entity_poly.pdbx_seq_one_letter_code
_entity_poly.pdbx_strand_id
1 'polypeptide(L)'
;FFSNDEHYNRGLEHYYSLFAAATPVDLCGESSTHYSKLPTYPATVARIKQHLPDVKLIYIMRHPIERLVSQYIHEWSQLKVSEDINQAILTFTPLIQYSQYSVQLQPYLETFGREKILPLFAENLRHYPQRELERVCRFIGYNRTPTWQASAGQEHVSTERLRDSAGAMLWWINPCLAFCAVS
;
A
#
# COMPACT_ATOMS: atom_id res chain seq x y z
N PHE A 1 -2.89 -5.21 8.71
CA PHE A 1 -2.99 -5.41 10.17
C PHE A 1 -3.23 -4.11 10.94
N PHE A 2 -2.34 -3.11 10.85
CA PHE A 2 -2.38 -1.93 11.74
C PHE A 2 -3.55 -0.94 11.52
N SER A 3 -4.25 -0.98 10.38
CA SER A 3 -5.32 -0.01 10.08
C SER A 3 -6.69 -0.37 10.68
N ASN A 4 -7.11 -1.64 10.56
CA ASN A 4 -8.45 -2.08 10.94
C ASN A 4 -8.43 -2.68 12.36
N ASP A 5 -9.35 -2.25 13.21
CA ASP A 5 -9.45 -2.66 14.61
C ASP A 5 -9.69 -4.16 14.77
N GLU A 6 -10.54 -4.75 13.94
CA GLU A 6 -10.81 -6.19 13.97
C GLU A 6 -9.52 -6.99 13.72
N HIS A 7 -8.73 -6.59 12.73
CA HIS A 7 -7.46 -7.25 12.43
C HIS A 7 -6.41 -7.00 13.52
N TYR A 8 -6.31 -5.77 14.02
CA TYR A 8 -5.36 -5.41 15.07
C TYR A 8 -5.65 -6.15 16.38
N ASN A 9 -6.93 -6.34 16.72
CA ASN A 9 -7.38 -7.05 17.92
C ASN A 9 -7.10 -8.56 17.90
N ARG A 10 -6.71 -9.13 16.76
CA ARG A 10 -6.21 -10.53 16.68
C ARG A 10 -4.83 -10.70 17.34
N GLY A 11 -4.17 -9.61 17.69
CA GLY A 11 -2.90 -9.60 18.40
C GLY A 11 -1.66 -9.71 17.49
N LEU A 12 -0.51 -9.36 18.05
CA LEU A 12 0.77 -9.35 17.32
C LEU A 12 1.22 -10.75 16.92
N GLU A 13 0.90 -11.78 17.69
CA GLU A 13 1.20 -13.17 17.31
C GLU A 13 0.60 -13.52 15.95
N HIS A 14 -0.62 -13.05 15.69
CA HIS A 14 -1.24 -13.21 14.38
C HIS A 14 -0.48 -12.44 13.28
N TYR A 15 -0.03 -11.21 13.57
CA TYR A 15 0.79 -10.45 12.62
C TYR A 15 2.13 -11.13 12.32
N TYR A 16 2.86 -11.59 13.34
CA TYR A 16 4.16 -12.24 13.16
C TYR A 16 4.03 -13.62 12.50
N SER A 17 2.88 -14.29 12.61
CA SER A 17 2.63 -15.53 11.87
C SER A 17 2.72 -15.37 10.34
N LEU A 18 2.57 -14.16 9.81
CA LEU A 18 2.80 -13.87 8.38
C LEU A 18 4.25 -14.17 7.95
N PHE A 19 5.17 -14.17 8.91
CA PHE A 19 6.60 -14.37 8.71
C PHE A 19 7.12 -15.64 9.38
N ALA A 20 6.25 -16.59 9.73
CA ALA A 20 6.64 -17.80 10.46
C ALA A 20 7.68 -18.67 9.72
N ALA A 21 7.74 -18.57 8.39
CA ALA A 21 8.72 -19.28 7.56
C ALA A 21 10.04 -18.51 7.34
N ALA A 22 10.14 -17.27 7.82
CA ALA A 22 11.32 -16.45 7.62
C ALA A 22 12.47 -16.88 8.54
N THR A 23 13.69 -16.79 8.02
CA THR A 23 14.92 -16.99 8.79
C THR A 23 15.46 -15.65 9.30
N PRO A 24 16.37 -15.64 10.30
CA PRO A 24 16.93 -14.40 10.85
C PRO A 24 17.72 -13.52 9.85
N VAL A 25 17.98 -14.02 8.65
CA VAL A 25 18.68 -13.27 7.59
C VAL A 25 17.73 -12.74 6.52
N ASP A 26 16.44 -13.08 6.59
CA ASP A 26 15.44 -12.67 5.63
C ASP A 26 14.90 -11.27 5.96
N LEU A 27 14.69 -10.47 4.92
CA LEU A 27 13.97 -9.21 5.06
C LEU A 27 12.47 -9.51 4.96
N CYS A 28 11.76 -9.32 6.06
CA CYS A 28 10.31 -9.51 6.10
C CYS A 28 9.57 -8.26 5.64
N GLY A 29 8.35 -8.39 5.14
CA GLY A 29 7.56 -7.24 4.72
C GLY A 29 6.12 -7.60 4.37
N GLU A 30 5.21 -6.69 4.66
CA GLU A 30 3.81 -6.75 4.22
C GLU A 30 3.41 -5.43 3.58
N SER A 31 2.33 -5.47 2.81
CA SER A 31 1.76 -4.30 2.14
C SER A 31 0.27 -4.17 2.39
N SER A 32 -0.18 -2.93 2.55
CA SER A 32 -1.57 -2.57 2.81
C SER A 32 -1.91 -1.21 2.19
N THR A 33 -2.96 -1.18 1.36
CA THR A 33 -3.48 0.06 0.78
C THR A 33 -4.25 0.91 1.81
N HIS A 34 -4.50 0.38 3.01
CA HIS A 34 -5.30 1.02 4.05
C HIS A 34 -4.48 1.86 5.03
N TYR A 35 -3.16 1.71 5.04
CA TYR A 35 -2.34 2.39 6.04
C TYR A 35 -2.27 3.92 5.83
N SER A 36 -2.45 4.40 4.60
CA SER A 36 -2.44 5.83 4.27
C SER A 36 -3.81 6.34 3.81
N LYS A 37 -4.86 6.04 4.59
CA LYS A 37 -6.23 6.46 4.34
C LYS A 37 -6.76 7.26 5.53
N LEU A 38 -6.20 8.45 5.75
CA LEU A 38 -6.83 9.45 6.61
C LEU A 38 -8.03 10.10 5.88
N PRO A 39 -9.11 10.41 6.61
CA PRO A 39 -9.29 10.25 8.07
C PRO A 39 -9.80 8.86 8.51
N THR A 40 -9.97 7.90 7.58
CA THR A 40 -10.64 6.61 7.84
C THR A 40 -9.90 5.68 8.80
N TYR A 41 -8.56 5.64 8.78
CA TYR A 41 -7.77 4.80 9.71
C TYR A 41 -6.74 5.64 10.49
N PRO A 42 -7.19 6.46 11.45
CA PRO A 42 -6.32 7.41 12.14
C PRO A 42 -5.32 6.76 13.11
N ALA A 43 -5.64 5.57 13.62
CA ALA A 43 -4.78 4.85 14.57
C ALA A 43 -3.56 4.17 13.92
N THR A 44 -3.51 4.08 12.59
CA THR A 44 -2.51 3.27 11.88
C THR A 44 -1.08 3.67 12.23
N VAL A 45 -0.74 4.96 12.15
CA VAL A 45 0.62 5.45 12.38
C VAL A 45 1.09 5.16 13.80
N ALA A 46 0.23 5.41 14.79
CA ALA A 46 0.51 5.15 16.20
C ALA A 46 0.76 3.66 16.45
N ARG A 47 -0.07 2.79 15.86
CA ARG A 47 0.07 1.33 15.99
C ARG A 47 1.36 0.81 15.35
N ILE A 48 1.71 1.30 14.16
CA ILE A 48 2.99 0.95 13.51
C ILE A 48 4.15 1.42 14.40
N LYS A 49 4.13 2.66 14.88
CA LYS A 49 5.22 3.20 15.70
C LYS A 49 5.41 2.44 17.01
N GLN A 50 4.30 2.02 17.64
CA GLN A 50 4.32 1.28 18.88
C GLN A 50 5.07 -0.06 18.75
N HIS A 51 4.87 -0.77 17.65
CA HIS A 51 5.37 -2.14 17.49
C HIS A 51 6.61 -2.24 16.62
N LEU A 52 6.77 -1.33 15.67
CA LEU A 52 7.82 -1.34 14.65
C LEU A 52 8.46 0.06 14.54
N PRO A 53 9.12 0.55 15.62
CA PRO A 53 9.60 1.93 15.68
C PRO A 53 10.68 2.26 14.65
N ASP A 54 11.37 1.24 14.14
CA ASP A 54 12.47 1.33 13.20
C ASP A 54 12.14 0.92 11.76
N VAL A 55 10.86 0.68 11.49
CA VAL A 55 10.37 0.25 10.17
C VAL A 55 10.81 1.18 9.06
N LYS A 56 11.13 0.59 7.90
CA LYS A 56 11.29 1.31 6.63
C LYS A 56 10.00 1.20 5.84
N LEU A 57 9.45 2.33 5.43
CA LEU A 57 8.16 2.45 4.76
C LEU A 57 8.34 2.79 3.29
N ILE A 58 7.60 2.10 2.43
CA ILE A 58 7.56 2.39 0.99
C ILE A 58 6.16 2.90 0.67
N TYR A 59 6.08 4.06 0.03
CA TYR A 59 4.83 4.70 -0.38
C TYR A 59 4.77 4.75 -1.90
N ILE A 60 3.84 4.02 -2.50
CA ILE A 60 3.65 4.04 -3.96
C ILE A 60 2.51 5.01 -4.30
N MET A 61 2.86 6.10 -4.97
CA MET A 61 1.92 7.09 -5.52
C MET A 61 1.59 6.77 -6.97
N ARG A 62 0.45 7.27 -7.42
CA ARG A 62 0.05 7.31 -8.83
C ARG A 62 -0.56 8.67 -9.14
N HIS A 63 -0.79 9.01 -10.40
CA HIS A 63 -1.46 10.25 -10.76
C HIS A 63 -2.76 10.43 -9.95
N PRO A 64 -3.00 11.59 -9.29
CA PRO A 64 -4.08 11.74 -8.32
C PRO A 64 -5.48 11.53 -8.91
N ILE A 65 -5.66 11.84 -10.20
CA ILE A 65 -6.92 11.59 -10.92
C ILE A 65 -7.12 10.10 -11.18
N GLU A 66 -6.09 9.40 -11.67
CA GLU A 66 -6.16 7.94 -11.84
C GLU A 66 -6.40 7.25 -10.49
N ARG A 67 -5.83 7.83 -9.42
CA ARG A 67 -6.05 7.34 -8.06
C ARG A 67 -7.47 7.46 -7.60
N LEU A 68 -8.09 8.60 -7.87
CA LEU A 68 -9.49 8.86 -7.57
C LEU A 68 -10.38 7.90 -8.36
N VAL A 69 -10.17 7.77 -9.67
CA VAL A 69 -10.98 6.89 -10.54
C VAL A 69 -10.92 5.44 -10.07
N SER A 70 -9.73 4.93 -9.75
CA SER A 70 -9.61 3.57 -9.22
C SER A 70 -10.24 3.42 -7.82
N GLN A 71 -10.21 4.46 -6.98
CA GLN A 71 -10.95 4.44 -5.72
C GLN A 71 -12.46 4.37 -5.96
N TYR A 72 -12.99 5.15 -6.93
CA TYR A 72 -14.40 5.11 -7.31
C TYR A 72 -14.83 3.73 -7.79
N ILE A 73 -14.06 3.10 -8.68
CA ILE A 73 -14.34 1.74 -9.15
C ILE A 73 -14.33 0.74 -7.98
N HIS A 74 -13.40 0.88 -7.04
CA HIS A 74 -13.37 0.05 -5.84
C HIS A 74 -14.64 0.23 -5.00
N GLU A 75 -15.01 1.46 -4.63
CA GLU A 75 -16.22 1.70 -3.81
C GLU A 75 -17.50 1.28 -4.52
N TRP A 76 -17.56 1.44 -5.85
CA TRP A 76 -18.66 0.94 -6.67
C TRP A 76 -18.77 -0.59 -6.62
N SER A 77 -17.67 -1.30 -6.80
CA SER A 77 -17.64 -2.77 -6.71
C SER A 77 -18.01 -3.30 -5.32
N GLN A 78 -17.83 -2.47 -4.28
CA GLN A 78 -18.21 -2.77 -2.90
C GLN A 78 -19.64 -2.30 -2.57
N LEU A 79 -20.39 -1.80 -3.56
CA LEU A 79 -21.75 -1.26 -3.42
C LEU A 79 -21.84 -0.09 -2.40
N LYS A 80 -20.73 0.61 -2.17
CA LYS A 80 -20.66 1.77 -1.25
C LYS A 80 -20.95 3.08 -1.95
N VAL A 81 -20.76 3.13 -3.27
CA VAL A 81 -21.14 4.24 -4.13
C VAL A 81 -21.97 3.67 -5.28
N SER A 82 -23.12 4.27 -5.54
CA SER A 82 -24.03 3.90 -6.64
C SER A 82 -24.35 5.06 -7.59
N GLU A 83 -23.74 6.22 -7.35
CA GLU A 83 -23.91 7.43 -8.15
C GLU A 83 -22.83 7.53 -9.23
N ASP A 84 -23.06 8.30 -10.29
CA ASP A 84 -22.03 8.65 -11.28
C ASP A 84 -20.84 9.35 -10.63
N ILE A 85 -19.65 9.18 -11.20
CA ILE A 85 -18.41 9.72 -10.64
C ILE A 85 -18.44 11.25 -10.47
N ASN A 86 -19.11 11.99 -11.36
CA ASN A 86 -19.20 13.45 -11.24
C ASN A 86 -20.00 13.86 -10.00
N GLN A 87 -21.02 13.06 -9.64
CA GLN A 87 -21.80 13.27 -8.43
C GLN A 87 -21.06 12.75 -7.19
N ALA A 88 -20.47 11.56 -7.29
CA ALA A 88 -19.77 10.90 -6.19
C ALA A 88 -18.59 11.73 -5.67
N ILE A 89 -17.88 12.48 -6.53
CA ILE A 89 -16.81 13.39 -6.12
C ILE A 89 -17.30 14.49 -5.17
N LEU A 90 -18.56 14.91 -5.29
CA LEU A 90 -19.16 15.95 -4.46
C LEU A 90 -19.73 15.39 -3.14
N THR A 91 -20.18 14.14 -3.14
CA THR A 91 -20.91 13.52 -2.02
C THR A 91 -20.02 12.60 -1.17
N PHE A 92 -19.00 12.00 -1.76
CA PHE A 92 -18.12 11.01 -1.14
C PHE A 92 -16.67 11.51 -1.07
N THR A 93 -16.40 12.31 -0.04
CA THR A 93 -15.11 12.96 0.24
C THR A 93 -13.87 12.06 0.17
N PRO A 94 -13.92 10.76 0.58
CA PRO A 94 -12.74 9.89 0.50
C PRO A 94 -12.16 9.72 -0.92
N LEU A 95 -12.96 9.94 -1.97
CA LEU A 95 -12.46 9.92 -3.36
C LEU A 95 -11.34 10.94 -3.59
N ILE A 96 -11.46 12.12 -2.99
CA ILE A 96 -10.48 13.20 -3.12
C ILE A 96 -9.40 13.07 -2.04
N GLN A 97 -9.80 12.88 -0.78
CA GLN A 97 -8.88 12.94 0.39
C GLN A 97 -7.71 11.96 0.25
N TYR A 98 -8.02 10.78 -0.26
CA TYR A 98 -7.05 9.74 -0.46
C TYR A 98 -5.96 10.15 -1.48
N SER A 99 -6.29 10.94 -2.49
CA SER A 99 -5.32 11.50 -3.45
C SER A 99 -4.49 12.67 -2.92
N GLN A 100 -4.77 13.18 -1.71
CA GLN A 100 -4.01 14.28 -1.10
C GLN A 100 -2.74 13.75 -0.42
N TYR A 101 -1.75 13.34 -1.23
CA TYR A 101 -0.57 12.62 -0.75
C TYR A 101 0.22 13.33 0.36
N SER A 102 0.31 14.67 0.33
CA SER A 102 0.96 15.44 1.39
C SER A 102 0.30 15.22 2.75
N VAL A 103 -1.04 15.27 2.80
CA VAL A 103 -1.84 15.01 4.01
C VAL A 103 -1.66 13.57 4.48
N GLN A 104 -1.64 12.63 3.54
CA GLN A 104 -1.50 11.20 3.88
C GLN A 104 -0.09 10.85 4.37
N LEU A 105 0.95 11.52 3.88
CA LEU A 105 2.36 11.26 4.23
C LEU A 105 2.84 12.02 5.46
N GLN A 106 2.27 13.20 5.73
CA GLN A 106 2.69 14.05 6.85
C GLN A 106 2.83 13.32 8.20
N PRO A 107 1.85 12.55 8.69
CA PRO A 107 1.98 11.91 10.00
C PRO A 107 3.09 10.84 10.02
N TYR A 108 3.37 10.20 8.89
CA TYR A 108 4.48 9.27 8.77
C TYR A 108 5.83 10.01 8.83
N LEU A 109 5.96 11.11 8.09
CA LEU A 109 7.16 11.94 8.09
C LEU A 109 7.47 12.50 9.48
N GLU A 110 6.45 12.95 10.21
CA GLU A 110 6.58 13.48 11.57
C GLU A 110 6.95 12.38 12.58
N THR A 111 6.48 11.14 12.38
CA THR A 111 6.66 10.04 13.33
C THR A 111 7.95 9.24 13.13
N PHE A 112 8.36 9.04 11.87
CA PHE A 112 9.47 8.15 11.50
C PHE A 112 10.66 8.88 10.88
N GLY A 113 10.51 10.15 10.48
CA GLY A 113 11.53 10.86 9.73
C GLY A 113 11.52 10.54 8.23
N ARG A 114 12.24 11.36 7.47
CA ARG A 114 12.31 11.27 6.00
C ARG A 114 13.12 10.06 5.52
N GLU A 115 14.13 9.69 6.28
CA GLU A 115 15.07 8.61 6.00
C GLU A 115 14.43 7.22 6.12
N LYS A 116 13.31 7.10 6.84
CA LYS A 116 12.53 5.87 6.97
C LYS A 116 11.41 5.75 5.95
N ILE A 117 11.29 6.69 4.99
CA ILE A 117 10.20 6.71 4.01
C ILE A 117 10.74 6.85 2.58
N LEU A 118 10.41 5.87 1.73
CA LEU A 118 10.73 5.89 0.30
C LEU A 118 9.46 6.14 -0.53
N PRO A 119 9.29 7.36 -1.09
CA PRO A 119 8.24 7.62 -2.06
C PRO A 119 8.62 7.08 -3.45
N LEU A 120 7.68 6.38 -4.07
CA LEU A 120 7.76 5.84 -5.43
C LEU A 120 6.55 6.30 -6.25
N PHE A 121 6.71 6.26 -7.57
CA PHE A 121 5.61 6.50 -8.51
C PHE A 121 5.35 5.21 -9.28
N ALA A 122 4.09 4.79 -9.37
CA ALA A 122 3.65 3.60 -10.09
C ALA A 122 4.04 3.67 -11.58
N GLU A 123 4.01 4.88 -12.15
CA GLU A 123 4.46 5.17 -13.50
C GLU A 123 5.95 4.84 -13.67
N ASN A 124 6.79 5.16 -12.68
CA ASN A 124 8.21 4.81 -12.72
C ASN A 124 8.43 3.31 -12.56
N LEU A 125 7.66 2.62 -11.71
CA LEU A 125 7.73 1.16 -11.60
C LEU A 125 7.38 0.48 -12.92
N ARG A 126 6.46 1.06 -13.71
CA ARG A 126 6.08 0.55 -15.03
C ARG A 126 7.15 0.79 -16.09
N HIS A 127 7.70 2.00 -16.17
CA HIS A 127 8.64 2.38 -17.23
C HIS A 127 10.09 2.00 -16.92
N TYR A 128 10.45 1.93 -15.64
CA TYR A 128 11.82 1.69 -15.16
C TYR A 128 11.87 0.67 -14.01
N PRO A 129 11.27 -0.53 -14.16
CA PRO A 129 11.10 -1.48 -13.06
C PRO A 129 12.41 -1.90 -12.38
N GLN A 130 13.46 -2.18 -13.16
CA GLN A 130 14.78 -2.52 -12.63
C GLN A 130 15.36 -1.39 -11.75
N ARG A 131 15.27 -0.14 -12.22
CA ARG A 131 15.77 1.03 -11.49
C ARG A 131 15.05 1.21 -10.17
N GLU A 132 13.72 1.11 -10.18
CA GLU A 132 12.92 1.25 -8.97
C GLU A 132 13.15 0.09 -7.99
N LEU A 133 13.33 -1.14 -8.50
CA LEU A 133 13.72 -2.31 -7.68
C LEU A 133 15.06 -2.08 -6.97
N GLU A 134 16.07 -1.59 -7.68
CA GLU A 134 17.38 -1.26 -7.08
C GLU A 134 17.26 -0.17 -6.00
N ARG A 135 16.42 0.85 -6.22
CA ARG A 135 16.14 1.89 -5.22
C ARG A 135 15.51 1.30 -3.97
N VAL A 136 14.51 0.43 -4.14
CA VAL A 136 13.84 -0.27 -3.05
C VAL A 136 14.82 -1.15 -2.28
N CYS A 137 15.56 -2.01 -2.97
CA CYS A 137 16.56 -2.90 -2.38
C CYS A 137 17.59 -2.13 -1.56
N ARG A 138 18.15 -1.05 -2.12
CA ARG A 138 19.10 -0.19 -1.40
C ARG A 138 18.47 0.43 -0.15
N PHE A 139 17.25 0.93 -0.28
CA PHE A 139 16.53 1.54 0.83
C PHE A 139 16.30 0.54 1.96
N ILE A 140 15.83 -0.68 1.66
CA ILE A 140 15.58 -1.70 2.69
C ILE A 140 16.85 -2.33 3.26
N GLY A 141 18.00 -2.19 2.59
CA GLY A 141 19.28 -2.76 3.03
C GLY A 141 19.56 -4.15 2.44
N TYR A 142 18.98 -4.44 1.28
CA TYR A 142 19.28 -5.65 0.53
C TYR A 142 20.67 -5.53 -0.12
N ASN A 143 21.59 -6.40 0.29
CA ASN A 143 23.03 -6.29 -0.02
C ASN A 143 23.46 -7.04 -1.29
N ARG A 144 22.52 -7.54 -2.09
CA ARG A 144 22.82 -8.22 -3.36
C ARG A 144 22.29 -7.42 -4.53
N THR A 145 22.74 -7.76 -5.74
CA THR A 145 22.25 -7.15 -6.97
C THR A 145 20.88 -7.74 -7.33
N PRO A 146 19.78 -6.97 -7.28
CA PRO A 146 18.48 -7.49 -7.68
C PRO A 146 18.37 -7.54 -9.20
N THR A 147 17.55 -8.45 -9.71
CA THR A 147 17.21 -8.52 -11.14
C THR A 147 15.70 -8.59 -11.28
N TRP A 148 15.14 -7.64 -12.02
CA TRP A 148 13.73 -7.60 -12.34
C TRP A 148 13.36 -8.75 -13.26
N GLN A 149 12.35 -9.51 -12.87
CA GLN A 149 11.80 -10.60 -13.67
C GLN A 149 10.40 -10.20 -14.14
N ALA A 150 10.25 -9.96 -15.45
CA ALA A 150 8.98 -9.54 -16.04
C ALA A 150 7.92 -10.66 -16.09
N SER A 151 8.31 -11.91 -15.82
CA SER A 151 7.52 -13.13 -16.07
C SER A 151 7.13 -13.90 -14.80
N ALA A 152 7.25 -13.32 -13.61
CA ALA A 152 6.56 -13.88 -12.45
C ALA A 152 5.06 -13.69 -12.67
N GLY A 153 4.33 -14.79 -12.89
CA GLY A 153 2.89 -14.79 -13.11
C GLY A 153 2.15 -14.00 -12.03
N GLN A 154 0.99 -13.46 -12.40
CA GLN A 154 0.13 -12.70 -11.51
C GLN A 154 -0.35 -13.55 -10.32
N GLU A 155 0.44 -13.61 -9.26
CA GLU A 155 0.00 -14.14 -7.96
C GLU A 155 -0.62 -12.99 -7.16
N HIS A 156 -1.86 -12.64 -7.52
CA HIS A 156 -2.73 -11.88 -6.63
C HIS A 156 -3.10 -12.78 -5.43
N VAL A 157 -2.43 -12.61 -4.29
CA VAL A 157 -2.96 -13.07 -2.99
C VAL A 157 -3.91 -11.99 -2.46
N SER A 158 -5.04 -11.82 -3.16
CA SER A 158 -6.24 -11.23 -2.59
C SER A 158 -7.36 -12.22 -2.83
N THR A 159 -7.55 -13.12 -1.86
CA THR A 159 -8.67 -14.05 -1.80
C THR A 159 -9.99 -13.27 -1.68
N GLU A 160 -10.55 -12.82 -2.80
CA GLU A 160 -11.99 -12.54 -2.93
C GLU A 160 -12.40 -12.31 -4.39
N ARG A 161 -12.91 -13.41 -4.97
CA ARG A 161 -13.84 -13.58 -6.11
C ARG A 161 -14.20 -12.32 -6.92
N LEU A 162 -13.78 -12.30 -8.19
CA LEU A 162 -14.48 -11.58 -9.25
C LEU A 162 -15.24 -12.58 -10.12
N ARG A 163 -16.55 -12.34 -10.27
CA ARG A 163 -17.38 -12.96 -11.30
C ARG A 163 -16.98 -12.40 -12.66
N ASP A 164 -16.92 -13.29 -13.65
CA ASP A 164 -16.71 -13.00 -15.05
C ASP A 164 -17.68 -11.94 -15.60
N SER A 165 -17.12 -10.87 -16.15
CA SER A 165 -17.68 -10.21 -17.32
C SER A 165 -16.58 -9.43 -18.04
N ALA A 166 -16.46 -9.71 -19.34
CA ALA A 166 -15.51 -9.17 -20.29
C ALA A 166 -15.18 -7.67 -20.07
N GLY A 167 -13.91 -7.44 -19.72
CA GLY A 167 -13.37 -6.11 -19.43
C GLY A 167 -11.91 -6.22 -19.02
N ALA A 168 -11.11 -6.99 -19.78
CA ALA A 168 -9.67 -6.98 -19.62
C ALA A 168 -9.17 -5.54 -19.85
N MET A 169 -8.53 -4.96 -18.84
CA MET A 169 -7.70 -3.74 -18.84
C MET A 169 -8.13 -2.68 -17.82
N LEU A 170 -7.99 -2.92 -16.50
CA LEU A 170 -7.95 -1.82 -15.49
C LEU A 170 -7.51 -2.20 -14.06
N TRP A 171 -6.72 -3.27 -13.89
CA TRP A 171 -6.15 -3.61 -12.57
C TRP A 171 -4.64 -3.31 -12.53
N TRP A 172 -4.29 -2.02 -12.57
CA TRP A 172 -2.90 -1.57 -12.39
C TRP A 172 -2.74 -0.91 -11.02
N ILE A 173 -2.06 -1.64 -10.13
CA ILE A 173 -1.38 -1.19 -8.92
C ILE A 173 -2.19 -0.16 -8.10
N ASN A 174 -3.01 -0.68 -7.17
CA ASN A 174 -3.47 0.14 -6.06
C ASN A 174 -2.26 0.71 -5.31
N PRO A 175 -2.32 1.97 -4.83
CA PRO A 175 -1.24 2.56 -4.05
C PRO A 175 -1.09 1.74 -2.77
N CYS A 176 -0.15 0.80 -2.79
CA CYS A 176 0.22 0.02 -1.63
C CYS A 176 1.11 0.92 -0.77
N LEU A 177 0.67 1.14 0.46
CA LEU A 177 1.61 1.48 1.51
C LEU A 177 2.26 0.20 2.01
N ALA A 178 3.50 0.35 2.44
CA ALA A 178 4.33 -0.59 3.18
C ALA A 178 4.98 -1.69 2.32
N PHE A 179 6.31 -1.64 2.29
CA PHE A 179 7.07 -2.75 2.86
C PHE A 179 7.22 -2.42 4.34
N CYS A 180 7.22 -3.44 5.18
CA CYS A 180 7.44 -3.32 6.61
C CYS A 180 8.65 -4.19 6.95
N ALA A 181 9.87 -3.66 6.75
CA ALA A 181 11.09 -4.41 7.04
C ALA A 181 11.18 -4.68 8.54
N VAL A 182 10.75 -5.89 8.96
CA VAL A 182 11.07 -6.44 10.28
C VAL A 182 12.42 -7.12 10.12
N SER A 183 13.42 -6.63 10.86
CA SER A 183 14.71 -7.30 11.06
C SER A 183 14.60 -8.40 12.09
#